data_AF-A0A7C1URK3-F1
#
_entry.id   AF-A0A7C1URK3-F1
#
_cell.length_a   1.000
_cell.length_b   1.000
_cell.length_c   1.000
_cell.angle_alpha   90.00
_cell.angle_beta   90.00
_cell.angle_gamma   90.00
#
_symmetry.space_group_name_H-M   'P 1'
#
loop_
_entity.id
_entity.type
_entity.pdbx_description
1 polymer ?
#
loop_
_entity_poly.entity_id
_entity_poly.type
_entity_poly.pdbx_seq_one_letter_code
_entity_poly.pdbx_strand_id
1 'polypeptide(L)'
;MALIGAFTFVLHSHLPYCRRAGRWPHGEEWLHEAAAETYVPLLNALTDLHEEGLPVHLTLGLTPVLCEQLADPLVQAHFEAYVEEKVTAAEGDIRRFQEDSNS
;
A
#
# COMPACT_ATOMS: atom_id res chain seq x y z
N MET A 1 0.15 -10.65 -37.40
CA MET A 1 -0.67 -11.37 -36.40
C MET A 1 -2.03 -10.68 -36.35
N ALA A 2 -3.15 -11.42 -36.42
CA ALA A 2 -4.47 -10.82 -36.20
C ALA A 2 -4.62 -10.48 -34.71
N LEU A 3 -5.15 -9.29 -34.40
CA LEU A 3 -5.46 -8.88 -33.03
C LEU A 3 -6.55 -9.80 -32.46
N ILE A 4 -6.24 -10.52 -31.39
CA ILE A 4 -7.15 -11.47 -30.73
C ILE A 4 -8.20 -10.73 -29.88
N GLY A 5 -7.94 -9.45 -29.55
CA GLY A 5 -8.84 -8.59 -28.78
C GLY A 5 -8.07 -7.53 -27.99
N ALA A 6 -8.76 -6.81 -27.11
CA ALA A 6 -8.16 -5.89 -26.16
C ALA A 6 -8.51 -6.32 -24.73
N PHE A 7 -7.56 -6.18 -23.81
CA PHE A 7 -7.73 -6.45 -22.39
C PHE A 7 -7.18 -5.26 -21.60
N THR A 8 -7.85 -4.87 -20.51
CA THR A 8 -7.38 -3.81 -19.64
C THR A 8 -7.79 -4.06 -18.20
N PHE A 9 -6.87 -3.80 -17.27
CA PHE A 9 -7.20 -3.69 -15.86
C PHE A 9 -7.75 -2.29 -15.56
N VAL A 10 -8.85 -2.23 -14.82
CA VAL A 10 -9.37 -1.00 -14.23
C VAL A 10 -9.40 -1.18 -12.72
N LEU A 11 -8.43 -0.59 -12.04
CA LEU A 11 -8.26 -0.68 -10.60
C LEU A 11 -8.92 0.54 -9.96
N HIS A 12 -10.02 0.34 -9.23
CA HIS A 12 -10.69 1.40 -8.50
C HIS A 12 -10.27 1.37 -7.03
N SER A 13 -9.74 2.48 -6.53
CA SER A 13 -9.33 2.62 -5.14
C SER A 13 -10.05 3.78 -4.45
N HIS A 14 -10.63 3.45 -3.30
CA HIS A 14 -11.38 4.36 -2.47
C HIS A 14 -11.18 4.00 -1.00
N LEU A 15 -10.90 5.01 -0.18
CA LEU A 15 -11.07 4.94 1.26
C LEU A 15 -11.88 6.17 1.72
N PRO A 16 -12.76 6.01 2.72
CA PRO A 16 -13.44 7.14 3.32
C PRO A 16 -12.42 8.06 4.03
N TYR A 17 -12.87 9.23 4.47
CA TYR A 17 -12.02 10.14 5.22
C TYR A 17 -11.76 9.60 6.63
N CYS A 18 -10.54 9.12 6.84
CA CYS A 18 -10.05 8.38 7.99
C CYS A 18 -9.28 9.24 9.00
N ARG A 19 -8.63 10.34 8.56
CA ARG A 19 -7.78 11.22 9.39
C ARG A 19 -8.43 11.73 10.68
N ARG A 20 -9.77 11.91 10.70
CA ARG A 20 -10.51 12.44 11.87
C ARG A 20 -11.13 11.38 12.77
N ALA A 21 -11.05 10.10 12.42
CA ALA A 21 -11.70 9.04 13.18
C ALA A 21 -10.86 8.53 14.38
N GLY A 22 -9.58 8.92 14.46
CA GLY A 22 -8.64 8.48 15.50
C GLY A 22 -7.43 7.76 14.89
N ARG A 23 -6.35 7.62 15.69
CA ARG A 23 -5.10 6.95 15.27
C ARG A 23 -5.20 5.42 15.37
N TRP A 24 -5.96 4.93 16.36
CA TRP A 24 -6.21 3.51 16.64
C TRP A 24 -7.55 3.39 17.39
N PRO A 25 -8.43 2.38 17.16
CA PRO A 25 -8.36 1.28 16.17
C PRO A 25 -8.92 1.64 14.80
N HIS A 26 -9.57 2.79 14.73
CA HIS A 26 -10.42 3.12 13.60
C HIS A 26 -10.05 4.50 13.12
N GLY A 27 -9.63 4.57 11.86
CA GLY A 27 -9.23 5.80 11.20
C GLY A 27 -8.06 5.52 10.28
N GLU A 28 -6.88 6.02 10.63
CA GLU A 28 -5.73 6.02 9.72
C GLU A 28 -5.12 4.64 9.46
N GLU A 29 -5.33 3.64 10.34
CA GLU A 29 -4.74 2.30 10.18
C GLU A 29 -5.09 1.67 8.83
N TRP A 30 -6.35 1.76 8.38
CA TRP A 30 -6.76 1.25 7.06
C TRP A 30 -6.07 1.96 5.89
N LEU A 31 -5.77 3.26 6.05
CA LEU A 31 -5.05 4.02 5.04
C LEU A 31 -3.58 3.58 4.99
N HIS A 32 -2.98 3.33 6.15
CA HIS A 32 -1.60 2.85 6.27
C HIS A 32 -1.45 1.42 5.76
N GLU A 33 -2.38 0.52 6.07
CA GLU A 33 -2.46 -0.83 5.51
C GLU A 33 -2.57 -0.79 3.98
N ALA A 34 -3.51 0.00 3.45
CA ALA A 34 -3.68 0.14 2.00
C ALA A 34 -2.41 0.71 1.32
N ALA A 35 -1.74 1.67 1.96
CA ALA A 35 -0.48 2.21 1.46
C ALA A 35 0.64 1.16 1.44
N ALA A 36 0.86 0.46 2.56
CA ALA A 36 1.93 -0.53 2.71
C ALA A 36 1.72 -1.79 1.86
N GLU A 37 0.48 -2.26 1.75
CA GLU A 37 0.18 -3.57 1.17
C GLU A 37 -0.37 -3.50 -0.26
N THR A 38 -0.84 -2.34 -0.70
CA THR A 38 -1.39 -2.16 -2.06
C THR A 38 -0.67 -1.09 -2.86
N TYR A 39 -0.63 0.16 -2.40
CA TYR A 39 -0.17 1.27 -3.26
C TYR A 39 1.33 1.28 -3.49
N VAL A 40 2.13 1.09 -2.43
CA VAL A 40 3.60 1.01 -2.56
C VAL A 40 3.99 -0.23 -3.38
N PRO A 41 3.47 -1.45 -3.12
CA PRO A 41 3.78 -2.61 -3.95
C PRO A 41 3.35 -2.46 -5.41
N LEU A 42 2.18 -1.88 -5.68
CA LEU A 42 1.73 -1.61 -7.05
C LEU A 42 2.68 -0.62 -7.74
N LEU A 43 3.07 0.46 -7.06
CA LEU A 43 4.01 1.44 -7.61
C LEU A 43 5.37 0.82 -7.92
N ASN A 44 5.89 -0.04 -7.02
CA ASN A 44 7.13 -0.77 -7.24
C ASN A 44 7.03 -1.65 -8.49
N ALA A 45 6.00 -2.50 -8.59
CA ALA A 45 5.81 -3.37 -9.75
C ALA A 45 5.67 -2.60 -11.07
N LEU A 46 4.99 -1.45 -11.06
CA LEU A 46 4.87 -0.59 -12.25
C LEU A 46 6.20 0.08 -12.61
N THR A 47 7.00 0.41 -11.61
CA THR A 47 8.34 0.98 -11.79
C THR A 47 9.29 -0.06 -12.37
N ASP A 48 9.30 -1.29 -11.82
CA ASP A 48 10.12 -2.40 -12.33
C ASP A 48 9.81 -2.68 -13.81
N LEU A 49 8.52 -2.79 -14.17
CA LEU A 49 8.10 -2.99 -15.57
C LEU A 49 8.53 -1.82 -16.48
N HIS A 50 8.45 -0.58 -15.98
CA HIS A 50 8.89 0.60 -16.71
C HIS A 50 10.41 0.58 -16.97
N GLU A 51 11.21 0.23 -15.96
CA GLU A 51 12.66 0.12 -16.05
C GLU A 51 13.11 -1.01 -16.98
N GLU A 52 12.35 -2.11 -17.05
CA GLU A 52 12.55 -3.19 -18.01
C GLU A 52 12.13 -2.83 -19.46
N GLY A 53 11.55 -1.64 -19.67
CA GLY A 53 11.07 -1.19 -20.98
C GLY A 53 9.80 -1.91 -21.45
N LEU A 54 9.08 -2.55 -20.54
CA LEU A 54 7.82 -3.24 -20.84
C LEU A 54 6.65 -2.24 -20.83
N PRO A 55 5.84 -2.18 -21.90
CA PRO A 55 4.68 -1.30 -21.93
C PRO A 55 3.61 -1.78 -20.97
N VAL A 56 3.22 -0.93 -20.02
CA VAL A 56 2.12 -1.22 -19.08
C VAL A 56 0.86 -0.47 -19.52
N HIS A 57 -0.25 -1.21 -19.63
CA HIS A 57 -1.56 -0.67 -20.01
C HIS A 57 -2.62 -1.02 -18.97
N LEU A 58 -2.88 -0.09 -18.04
CA LEU A 58 -3.93 -0.18 -17.04
C LEU A 58 -4.57 1.18 -16.78
N THR A 59 -5.74 1.17 -16.15
CA THR A 59 -6.38 2.36 -15.60
C THR A 59 -6.41 2.27 -14.08
N LEU A 60 -5.94 3.30 -13.39
CA LEU A 60 -6.03 3.43 -11.94
C LEU A 60 -6.95 4.61 -11.59
N GLY A 61 -8.07 4.34 -10.94
CA GLY A 61 -8.98 5.34 -10.42
C GLY A 61 -8.77 5.55 -8.94
N LEU A 62 -8.31 6.73 -8.54
CA LEU A 62 -8.18 7.16 -7.15
C LEU A 62 -9.24 8.21 -6.84
N THR A 63 -9.98 8.04 -5.76
CA THR A 63 -10.99 9.05 -5.39
C THR A 63 -10.33 10.32 -4.85
N PRO A 64 -10.91 11.52 -5.07
CA PRO A 64 -10.31 12.77 -4.60
C PRO A 64 -10.02 12.77 -3.09
N VAL A 65 -10.94 12.21 -2.28
CA VAL A 65 -10.76 12.09 -0.83
C VAL A 65 -9.59 11.18 -0.45
N LEU A 66 -9.31 10.14 -1.22
CA LEU A 66 -8.14 9.29 -1.01
C LEU A 66 -6.86 10.06 -1.34
N CYS A 67 -6.83 10.76 -2.48
CA CYS A 67 -5.67 11.57 -2.88
C CYS A 67 -5.33 12.66 -1.86
N GLU A 68 -6.33 13.38 -1.34
CA GLU A 68 -6.13 14.41 -0.30
C GLU A 68 -5.49 13.82 0.97
N GLN A 69 -5.90 12.62 1.37
CA GLN A 69 -5.33 11.97 2.57
C GLN A 69 -3.91 11.47 2.33
N LEU A 70 -3.61 10.87 1.17
CA LEU A 70 -2.27 10.41 0.82
C LEU A 70 -1.27 11.58 0.67
N ALA A 71 -1.75 12.76 0.28
CA ALA A 71 -0.96 13.98 0.15
C ALA A 71 -0.79 14.75 1.47
N ASP A 72 -1.49 14.35 2.55
CA ASP A 72 -1.45 15.07 3.82
C ASP A 72 -0.12 14.78 4.57
N PRO A 73 0.68 15.81 4.92
CA PRO A 73 1.97 15.60 5.58
C PRO A 73 1.88 14.89 6.94
N LEU A 74 0.77 15.07 7.67
CA LEU A 74 0.58 14.40 8.95
C LEU A 74 0.32 12.90 8.73
N VAL A 75 -0.47 12.56 7.71
CA VAL A 75 -0.71 11.16 7.33
C VAL A 75 0.59 10.49 6.91
N GLN A 76 1.44 11.17 6.13
CA GLN A 76 2.75 10.64 5.73
C GLN A 76 3.66 10.38 6.93
N ALA A 77 3.75 11.31 7.88
CA ALA A 77 4.51 11.11 9.11
C ALA A 77 3.97 9.96 9.97
N HIS A 78 2.65 9.80 10.03
CA HIS A 78 2.03 8.67 10.74
C HIS A 78 2.26 7.34 10.02
N PHE A 79 2.32 7.33 8.69
CA PHE A 79 2.63 6.15 7.90
C PHE A 79 4.05 5.66 8.14
N GLU A 80 5.04 6.56 8.19
CA GLU A 80 6.43 6.21 8.55
C GLU A 80 6.49 5.54 9.93
N ALA A 81 5.81 6.12 10.92
CA ALA A 81 5.73 5.54 12.26
C ALA A 81 5.04 4.16 12.27
N TYR A 82 3.98 3.99 11.47
CA TYR A 82 3.29 2.71 11.30
C TYR A 82 4.22 1.64 10.71
N VAL A 83 4.97 1.97 9.67
CA VAL A 83 5.92 1.03 9.03
C VAL A 83 7.03 0.63 10.00
N GLU A 84 7.61 1.58 10.73
CA GLU A 84 8.64 1.29 11.75
C GLU A 84 8.12 0.35 12.85
N GLU A 85 6.87 0.55 13.30
CA GLU A 85 6.22 -0.33 14.25
C GLU A 85 6.05 -1.75 13.69
N LYS A 86 5.60 -1.89 12.44
CA LYS A 86 5.46 -3.20 11.78
C LYS A 86 6.79 -3.90 11.59
N VAL A 87 7.85 -3.19 11.22
CA VAL A 87 9.22 -3.73 11.11
C VAL A 87 9.68 -4.25 12.46
N THR A 88 9.57 -3.43 13.52
CA THR A 88 9.97 -3.80 14.88
C THR A 88 9.21 -5.05 15.37
N ALA A 89 7.90 -5.09 15.13
CA ALA A 89 7.06 -6.23 15.48
C ALA A 89 7.50 -7.51 14.74
N ALA A 90 7.72 -7.41 13.42
CA ALA A 90 8.17 -8.55 12.61
C ALA A 90 9.55 -9.09 13.05
N GLU A 91 10.50 -8.21 13.38
CA GLU A 91 11.80 -8.62 13.94
C GLU A 91 11.68 -9.32 15.28
N GLY A 92 10.76 -8.84 16.14
CA GLY A 92 10.43 -9.49 17.41
C GLY A 92 9.86 -10.89 17.22
N ASP A 93 8.92 -11.04 16.28
CA ASP A 93 8.29 -12.31 15.95
C ASP A 93 9.31 -13.32 15.39
N ILE A 94 10.23 -12.88 14.52
CA ILE A 94 11.32 -13.75 14.02
C ILE A 94 12.13 -14.33 15.18
N ARG A 95 12.55 -13.50 16.15
CA ARG A 95 13.30 -13.97 17.33
C ARG A 95 12.49 -14.98 18.14
N ARG A 96 11.23 -14.66 18.43
CA ARG A 96 10.36 -15.53 19.23
C ARG A 96 10.15 -16.90 18.58
N PHE A 97 9.83 -16.93 17.29
CA PHE A 97 9.57 -18.19 16.58
C PHE A 97 10.82 -19.03 16.36
N GLN A 98 12.02 -18.43 16.32
CA GLN A 98 13.28 -19.17 16.30
C GLN A 98 13.60 -19.84 17.65
N GLU A 99 13.28 -19.19 18.76
CA GLU A 99 13.42 -19.76 20.11
C GLU A 99 12.43 -20.91 20.35
N ASP A 100 11.18 -20.73 19.93
CA ASP A 100 10.12 -21.76 20.04
C ASP A 100 10.40 -22.98 19.14
N SER A 101 11.04 -22.81 17.98
CA SER A 101 11.36 -23.92 17.07
C SER A 101 12.59 -24.75 17.49
N ASN A 102 13.41 -24.22 18.39
CA ASN A 102 14.60 -24.91 18.95
C ASN A 102 14.33 -25.59 20.30
N SER A 103 13.07 -25.60 20.75
CA SER A 103 12.58 -26.20 22.00
C SER A 103 11.78 -27.47 21.73
#